data_AF-A0A536SBY4-F1
#
_entry.id   AF-A0A536SBY4-F1
#
_cell.length_a   1.000
_cell.length_b   1.000
_cell.length_c   1.000
_cell.angle_alpha   90.00
_cell.angle_beta   90.00
_cell.angle_gamma   90.00
#
_symmetry.space_group_name_H-M   'P 1'
#
loop_
_entity.id
_entity.type
_entity.pdbx_description
1 polymer ?
#
loop_
_entity_poly.entity_id
_entity_poly.type
_entity_poly.pdbx_seq_one_letter_code
_entity_poly.pdbx_strand_id
1 'polypeptide(L)'
;MVATTQPEAIEQYAVRVEEAWKLGRKGVDDSILLVIAKNDRKLKIETGYGLEGVVPDAVAKRVIEDDIVPRFKAGDFYGGIRAGMDRLMRLVEGETLPPPAVRTHPNAEGLSLQWLMPLVFFALIGGTILRAIFGRFVGSGVAGGVVGFAAWALMGSLIFGVIAGIVAFMMMLAGASRGWSPGYRSGGWGGGFGGGGWSGGGGFGGGGGFSGGGGSSGGGGASGSW
;
A
#
# COMPACT_ATOMS: atom_id res chain seq x y z
N MET A 1 25.76 -19.47 10.45
CA MET A 1 24.85 -18.55 11.18
C MET A 1 25.70 -17.68 12.10
N VAL A 2 25.44 -16.38 12.13
CA VAL A 2 26.18 -15.41 12.95
C VAL A 2 25.22 -14.54 13.75
N ALA A 3 25.73 -13.89 14.79
CA ALA A 3 24.93 -13.00 15.63
C ALA A 3 24.52 -11.73 14.85
N THR A 4 25.47 -11.03 14.25
CA THR A 4 25.27 -9.79 13.48
C THR A 4 26.32 -9.71 12.36
N THR A 5 26.03 -9.00 11.28
CA THR A 5 27.03 -8.63 10.25
C THR A 5 27.52 -7.20 10.40
N GLN A 6 26.96 -6.41 11.34
CA GLN A 6 27.35 -5.01 11.49
C GLN A 6 28.84 -4.85 11.85
N PRO A 7 29.49 -3.79 11.35
CA PRO A 7 28.93 -2.69 10.54
C PRO A 7 28.76 -3.00 9.04
N GLU A 8 29.11 -4.21 8.60
CA GLU A 8 29.06 -4.64 7.21
C GLU A 8 27.63 -4.98 6.75
N ALA A 9 27.31 -4.65 5.49
CA ALA A 9 26.08 -5.11 4.85
C ALA A 9 26.13 -6.64 4.69
N ILE A 10 24.99 -7.33 4.83
CA ILE A 10 24.96 -8.80 4.72
C ILE A 10 25.39 -9.27 3.34
N GLU A 11 25.17 -8.44 2.31
CA GLU A 11 25.60 -8.63 0.94
C GLU A 11 27.13 -8.72 0.84
N GLN A 12 27.82 -7.73 1.39
CA GLN A 12 29.29 -7.68 1.39
C GLN A 12 29.87 -8.81 2.25
N TYR A 13 29.26 -9.06 3.41
CA TYR A 13 29.67 -10.14 4.30
C TYR A 13 29.57 -11.51 3.60
N ALA A 14 28.49 -11.76 2.86
CA ALA A 14 28.29 -13.03 2.16
C ALA A 14 29.34 -13.26 1.07
N VAL A 15 29.59 -12.26 0.21
CA VAL A 15 30.63 -12.32 -0.83
C VAL A 15 32.00 -12.59 -0.21
N ARG A 16 32.36 -11.86 0.85
CA ARG A 16 33.64 -12.04 1.55
C ARG A 16 33.80 -13.45 2.12
N VAL A 17 32.73 -14.03 2.66
CA VAL A 17 32.74 -15.41 3.18
C VAL A 17 32.89 -16.42 2.05
N GLU A 18 32.16 -16.24 0.94
CA GLU A 18 32.26 -17.13 -0.22
C GLU A 18 33.67 -17.13 -0.81
N GLU A 19 34.26 -15.96 -1.02
CA GLU A 19 35.64 -15.80 -1.54
C GLU A 19 36.68 -16.42 -0.58
N ALA A 20 36.53 -16.18 0.73
CA ALA A 20 37.45 -16.70 1.73
C ALA A 20 37.41 -18.23 1.82
N TRP A 21 36.22 -18.82 1.68
CA TRP A 21 36.02 -20.26 1.80
C TRP A 21 36.20 -21.00 0.46
N LYS A 22 36.24 -20.25 -0.65
CA LYS A 22 36.37 -20.80 -2.02
C LYS A 22 35.35 -21.92 -2.25
N LEU A 23 34.09 -21.60 -1.97
CA LEU A 23 32.99 -22.54 -2.15
C LEU A 23 32.81 -22.87 -3.64
N GLY A 24 32.37 -24.10 -3.92
CA GLY A 24 32.19 -24.59 -5.28
C GLY A 24 33.45 -25.21 -5.88
N ARG A 25 33.28 -25.95 -6.98
CA ARG A 25 34.38 -26.57 -7.71
C ARG A 25 35.04 -25.53 -8.60
N LYS A 26 36.38 -25.52 -8.62
CA LYS A 26 37.18 -24.60 -9.43
C LYS A 26 36.78 -24.66 -10.91
N GLY A 27 36.34 -23.52 -11.46
CA GLY A 27 35.94 -23.38 -12.87
C GLY A 27 34.54 -23.89 -13.20
N VAL A 28 33.82 -24.43 -12.21
CA VAL A 28 32.39 -24.75 -12.32
C VAL A 28 31.57 -23.74 -11.52
N ASP A 29 32.08 -23.25 -10.38
CA ASP A 29 31.47 -22.22 -9.54
C ASP A 29 30.04 -22.59 -9.09
N ASP A 30 29.87 -23.85 -8.67
CA ASP A 30 28.60 -24.44 -8.25
C ASP A 30 28.35 -24.35 -6.73
N SER A 31 28.57 -23.16 -6.17
CA SER A 31 28.36 -22.85 -4.76
C SER A 31 26.95 -22.31 -4.48
N ILE A 32 26.45 -22.62 -3.28
CA ILE A 32 25.34 -21.88 -2.66
C ILE A 32 25.72 -21.62 -1.20
N LEU A 33 25.61 -20.37 -0.77
CA LEU A 33 25.89 -19.94 0.61
C LEU A 33 24.66 -19.28 1.22
N LEU A 34 24.14 -19.83 2.31
CA LEU A 34 23.10 -19.19 3.13
C LEU A 34 23.72 -18.52 4.37
N VAL A 35 23.73 -17.19 4.38
CA VAL A 35 24.14 -16.38 5.53
C VAL A 35 22.91 -15.94 6.31
N ILE A 36 22.95 -16.08 7.64
CA ILE A 36 21.88 -15.66 8.56
C ILE A 36 22.51 -14.84 9.68
N ALA A 37 22.09 -13.58 9.78
CA ALA A 37 22.44 -12.64 10.83
C ALA A 37 21.27 -12.53 11.82
N LYS A 38 21.35 -13.33 12.91
CA LYS A 38 20.21 -13.58 13.81
C LYS A 38 19.67 -12.31 14.48
N ASN A 39 20.55 -11.47 15.00
CA ASN A 39 20.20 -10.26 15.74
C ASN A 39 19.72 -9.16 14.80
N ASP A 40 20.27 -9.12 13.58
CA ASP A 40 19.91 -8.13 12.56
C ASP A 40 18.60 -8.49 11.84
N ARG A 41 18.12 -9.72 12.05
CA ARG A 41 16.98 -10.32 11.33
C ARG A 41 17.12 -10.23 9.82
N LYS A 42 18.33 -10.47 9.34
CA LYS A 42 18.69 -10.47 7.91
C LYS A 42 19.25 -11.81 7.50
N LEU A 43 18.92 -12.24 6.29
CA LEU A 43 19.50 -13.41 5.66
C LEU A 43 19.81 -13.12 4.19
N LYS A 44 20.78 -13.85 3.64
CA LYS A 44 21.13 -13.79 2.23
C LYS A 44 21.49 -15.18 1.73
N ILE A 45 21.04 -15.50 0.53
CA ILE A 45 21.53 -16.61 -0.28
C ILE A 45 22.44 -15.99 -1.34
N GLU A 46 23.69 -16.44 -1.39
CA GLU A 46 24.64 -16.19 -2.48
C GLU A 46 24.74 -17.46 -3.33
N THR A 47 24.76 -17.27 -4.64
CA THR A 47 24.80 -18.37 -5.62
C THR A 47 25.98 -18.16 -6.56
N GLY A 48 26.83 -19.16 -6.69
CA GLY A 48 27.92 -19.14 -7.64
C GLY A 48 27.44 -19.18 -9.09
N TYR A 49 28.29 -18.72 -10.00
CA TYR A 49 27.98 -18.56 -11.42
C TYR A 49 27.48 -19.85 -12.10
N GLY A 50 27.99 -21.01 -11.67
CA GLY A 50 27.59 -22.32 -12.18
C GLY A 50 26.15 -22.71 -11.87
N LEU A 51 25.53 -22.08 -10.87
CA LEU A 51 24.15 -22.35 -10.45
C LEU A 51 23.20 -21.21 -10.78
N GLU A 52 23.64 -20.10 -11.38
CA GLU A 52 22.74 -19.00 -11.80
C GLU A 52 21.64 -19.45 -12.78
N GLY A 53 21.93 -20.46 -13.61
CA GLY A 53 20.95 -21.02 -14.54
C GLY A 53 19.81 -21.79 -13.86
N VAL A 54 20.04 -22.27 -12.64
CA VAL A 54 19.10 -23.12 -11.88
C VAL A 54 18.48 -22.36 -10.71
N VAL A 55 19.31 -21.59 -10.01
CA VAL A 55 18.95 -20.80 -8.83
C VAL A 55 19.38 -19.34 -9.07
N PRO A 56 18.71 -18.60 -9.98
CA PRO A 56 18.94 -17.17 -10.13
C PRO A 56 18.41 -16.38 -8.93
N ASP A 57 18.78 -15.11 -8.81
CA ASP A 57 18.38 -14.20 -7.71
C ASP A 57 16.88 -14.23 -7.42
N ALA A 58 16.04 -14.21 -8.46
CA ALA A 58 14.60 -14.24 -8.31
C ALA A 58 14.09 -15.55 -7.66
N VAL A 59 14.76 -16.67 -7.94
CA VAL A 59 14.46 -17.97 -7.35
C VAL A 59 14.96 -18.02 -5.91
N ALA A 60 16.20 -17.60 -5.67
CA ALA A 60 16.75 -17.50 -4.31
C ALA A 60 15.86 -16.63 -3.40
N LYS A 61 15.38 -15.49 -3.92
CA LYS A 61 14.45 -14.60 -3.22
C LYS A 61 13.14 -15.30 -2.88
N ARG A 62 12.60 -16.10 -3.81
CA ARG A 62 11.38 -16.86 -3.56
C ARG A 62 11.58 -17.89 -2.45
N VAL A 63 12.68 -18.63 -2.46
CA VAL A 63 13.02 -19.58 -1.38
C VAL A 63 13.09 -18.86 -0.03
N ILE A 64 13.74 -17.69 0.02
CA ILE A 64 13.80 -16.89 1.24
C ILE A 64 12.41 -16.51 1.72
N GLU A 65 11.58 -15.92 0.86
CA GLU A 65 10.30 -15.37 1.28
C GLU A 65 9.20 -16.41 1.54
N ASP A 66 9.18 -17.51 0.78
CA ASP A 66 8.11 -18.50 0.84
C ASP A 66 8.47 -19.66 1.79
N ASP A 67 9.74 -20.05 1.89
CA ASP A 67 10.16 -21.22 2.68
C ASP A 67 10.85 -20.84 3.99
N ILE A 68 11.75 -19.85 3.98
CA ILE A 68 12.59 -19.54 5.14
C ILE A 68 11.91 -18.54 6.09
N VAL A 69 11.54 -17.36 5.57
CA VAL A 69 11.02 -16.22 6.34
C VAL A 69 9.77 -16.57 7.16
N PRO A 70 8.75 -17.31 6.66
CA PRO A 70 7.56 -17.62 7.45
C PRO A 70 7.89 -18.43 8.71
N ARG A 71 8.84 -19.36 8.60
CA ARG A 71 9.29 -20.19 9.73
C ARG A 71 10.14 -19.38 10.71
N PHE A 72 11.01 -18.51 10.21
CA PHE A 72 11.79 -17.59 11.06
C PHE A 72 10.90 -16.64 11.84
N LYS A 73 9.82 -16.12 11.23
CA LYS A 73 8.79 -15.33 11.91
C LYS A 73 8.06 -16.10 13.01
N ALA A 74 7.87 -17.40 12.83
CA ALA A 74 7.32 -18.30 13.84
C ALA A 74 8.33 -18.72 14.93
N GLY A 75 9.57 -18.25 14.87
CA GLY A 75 10.65 -18.63 15.79
C GLY A 75 11.31 -19.99 15.47
N ASP A 76 10.86 -20.67 14.42
CA ASP A 76 11.42 -21.94 13.95
C ASP A 76 12.57 -21.70 12.96
N PHE A 77 13.74 -21.37 13.51
CA PHE A 77 14.96 -21.17 12.72
C PHE A 77 15.44 -22.47 12.06
N TYR A 78 15.34 -23.59 12.77
CA TYR A 78 15.83 -24.87 12.27
C TYR A 78 14.98 -25.35 11.09
N GLY A 79 13.66 -25.32 11.23
CA GLY A 79 12.74 -25.66 10.15
C GLY A 79 12.86 -24.70 8.97
N GLY A 80 13.09 -23.40 9.21
CA GLY A 80 13.36 -22.42 8.15
C GLY A 80 14.60 -22.78 7.32
N ILE A 81 15.72 -23.09 7.99
CA ILE A 81 16.96 -23.49 7.31
C ILE A 81 16.76 -24.80 6.54
N ARG A 82 16.18 -25.81 7.19
CA ARG A 82 15.93 -27.12 6.58
C ARG A 82 15.07 -26.99 5.33
N ALA A 83 13.97 -26.25 5.39
CA ALA A 83 13.08 -26.11 4.26
C ALA A 83 13.70 -25.31 3.10
N GLY A 84 14.47 -24.27 3.41
CA GLY A 84 15.25 -23.56 2.39
C GLY A 84 16.26 -24.49 1.71
N MET A 85 16.99 -25.29 2.48
CA MET A 85 17.94 -26.27 1.96
C MET A 85 17.25 -27.34 1.10
N ASP A 86 16.17 -27.96 1.60
CA ASP A 86 15.38 -28.97 0.86
C ASP A 86 14.87 -28.40 -0.47
N ARG A 87 14.45 -27.13 -0.47
CA ARG A 87 13.99 -26.46 -1.67
C ARG A 87 15.12 -26.20 -2.67
N LEU A 88 16.27 -25.74 -2.21
CA LEU A 88 17.44 -25.51 -3.06
C LEU A 88 17.96 -26.82 -3.68
N MET A 89 17.99 -27.91 -2.91
CA MET A 89 18.39 -29.23 -3.41
C MET A 89 17.49 -29.69 -4.57
N ARG A 90 16.17 -29.59 -4.41
CA ARG A 90 15.21 -29.96 -5.48
C ARG A 90 15.39 -29.13 -6.75
N LEU A 91 15.69 -27.85 -6.62
CA LEU A 91 15.96 -26.99 -7.77
C LEU A 91 17.21 -27.47 -8.52
N VAL A 92 18.28 -27.77 -7.79
CA VAL A 92 19.53 -28.32 -8.35
C VAL A 92 19.30 -29.69 -8.99
N GLU A 93 18.38 -30.50 -8.47
CA GLU A 93 17.95 -31.77 -9.06
C GLU A 93 17.05 -31.62 -10.30
N GLY A 94 16.65 -30.40 -10.65
CA GLY A 94 15.88 -30.08 -11.86
C GLY A 94 14.36 -29.98 -11.66
N GLU A 95 13.88 -29.98 -10.42
CA GLU A 95 12.47 -29.70 -10.13
C GLU A 95 12.15 -28.21 -10.33
N THR A 96 10.95 -27.92 -10.84
CA THR A 96 10.49 -26.54 -11.03
C THR A 96 9.80 -25.99 -9.78
N LEU A 97 9.91 -24.69 -9.56
CA LEU A 97 9.18 -24.01 -8.49
C LEU A 97 7.66 -24.07 -8.75
N PRO A 98 6.84 -24.38 -7.73
CA PRO A 98 5.42 -24.08 -7.75
C PRO A 98 5.17 -22.60 -8.12
N PRO A 99 4.03 -22.31 -8.75
CA PRO A 99 3.61 -20.94 -9.02
C PRO A 99 3.65 -20.10 -7.73
N PRO A 100 4.01 -18.80 -7.82
CA PRO A 100 3.96 -17.92 -6.66
C PRO A 100 2.60 -18.00 -5.99
N ALA A 101 2.57 -18.25 -4.68
CA ALA A 101 1.34 -18.16 -3.93
C ALA A 101 0.83 -16.71 -4.09
N VAL A 102 -0.41 -16.56 -4.57
CA VAL A 102 -1.06 -15.25 -4.66
C VAL A 102 -1.19 -14.74 -3.23
N ARG A 103 -0.25 -13.90 -2.80
CA ARG A 103 -0.39 -13.13 -1.57
C ARG A 103 -1.49 -12.12 -1.83
N THR A 104 -2.73 -12.50 -1.54
CA THR A 104 -3.83 -11.56 -1.46
C THR A 104 -3.44 -10.61 -0.34
N HIS A 105 -2.92 -9.43 -0.68
CA HIS A 105 -2.73 -8.37 0.30
C HIS A 105 -4.12 -8.09 0.90
N PRO A 106 -4.38 -8.45 2.18
CA PRO A 106 -5.56 -7.95 2.83
C PRO A 106 -5.33 -6.45 2.99
N ASN A 107 -6.20 -5.65 2.38
CA ASN A 107 -6.27 -4.20 2.52
C ASN A 107 -5.29 -3.41 1.65
N ALA A 108 -5.54 -3.40 0.34
CA ALA A 108 -5.62 -2.11 -0.33
C ALA A 108 -6.96 -1.48 0.10
N GLU A 109 -6.96 -0.67 1.17
CA GLU A 109 -8.11 0.17 1.52
C GLU A 109 -8.30 1.21 0.42
N GLY A 110 -8.94 0.81 -0.68
CA GLY A 110 -9.57 1.75 -1.59
C GLY A 110 -10.60 2.55 -0.79
N LEU A 111 -10.58 3.88 -0.94
CA LEU A 111 -11.43 4.87 -0.28
C LEU A 111 -12.80 4.31 0.10
N SER A 112 -12.91 3.75 1.31
CA SER A 112 -14.11 3.05 1.73
C SER A 112 -15.25 4.07 1.87
N LEU A 113 -16.45 3.73 1.40
CA LEU A 113 -17.64 4.59 1.37
C LEU A 113 -17.91 5.30 2.73
N GLN A 114 -17.50 4.69 3.85
CA GLN A 114 -17.55 5.25 5.21
C GLN A 114 -16.73 6.54 5.42
N TRP A 115 -15.60 6.71 4.72
CA TRP A 115 -14.79 7.95 4.76
C TRP A 115 -15.36 9.04 3.86
N LEU A 116 -16.16 8.67 2.85
CA LEU A 116 -16.80 9.60 1.90
C LEU A 116 -18.13 10.15 2.43
N MET A 117 -18.86 9.40 3.25
CA MET A 117 -20.16 9.82 3.81
C MET A 117 -20.11 11.16 4.58
N PRO A 118 -19.12 11.43 5.46
CA PRO A 118 -19.03 12.73 6.13
C PRO A 118 -18.78 13.86 5.13
N LEU A 119 -17.95 13.62 4.13
CA LEU A 119 -17.53 14.63 3.14
C LEU A 119 -18.70 15.04 2.23
N VAL A 120 -19.51 14.07 1.80
CA VAL A 120 -20.76 14.32 1.06
C VAL A 120 -21.78 15.07 1.93
N PHE A 121 -21.87 14.75 3.22
CA PHE A 121 -22.76 15.43 4.16
C PHE A 121 -22.37 16.89 4.39
N PHE A 122 -21.07 17.17 4.58
CA PHE A 122 -20.54 18.53 4.68
C PHE A 122 -20.68 19.32 3.38
N ALA A 123 -20.54 18.67 2.21
CA ALA A 123 -20.77 19.30 0.92
C ALA A 123 -22.24 19.67 0.70
N LEU A 124 -23.19 18.82 1.13
CA LEU A 124 -24.63 19.07 1.01
C LEU A 124 -25.08 20.23 1.91
N ILE A 125 -24.58 20.28 3.15
CA ILE A 125 -24.91 21.35 4.11
C ILE A 125 -24.18 22.66 3.75
N GLY A 126 -22.88 22.57 3.45
CA GLY A 126 -22.06 23.72 3.03
C GLY A 126 -22.59 24.37 1.75
N GLY A 127 -23.11 23.59 0.81
CA GLY A 127 -23.73 24.09 -0.42
C GLY A 127 -25.00 24.91 -0.18
N THR A 128 -25.79 24.59 0.85
CA THR A 128 -26.99 25.38 1.22
C THR A 128 -26.63 26.69 1.90
N ILE A 129 -25.53 26.72 2.66
CA ILE A 129 -25.00 27.91 3.33
C ILE A 129 -24.31 28.84 2.32
N LEU A 130 -23.53 28.30 1.38
CA LEU A 130 -22.93 29.09 0.29
C LEU A 130 -24.00 29.73 -0.61
N ARG A 131 -25.13 29.04 -0.83
CA ARG A 131 -26.30 29.56 -1.56
C ARG A 131 -26.97 30.73 -0.84
N ALA A 132 -26.90 30.80 0.49
CA ALA A 132 -27.46 31.89 1.29
C ALA A 132 -26.55 33.14 1.30
N ILE A 133 -25.24 32.98 1.07
CA ILE A 133 -24.27 34.09 1.17
C ILE A 133 -23.98 34.76 -0.19
N PHE A 134 -23.93 34.01 -1.30
CA PHE A 134 -23.44 34.55 -2.60
C PHE A 134 -24.50 34.76 -3.70
N GLY A 135 -25.78 34.48 -3.41
CA GLY A 135 -26.87 34.80 -4.32
C GLY A 135 -27.03 33.88 -5.55
N ARG A 136 -28.20 34.01 -6.19
CA ARG A 136 -28.84 33.03 -7.11
C ARG A 136 -28.06 32.68 -8.39
N PHE A 137 -27.06 33.45 -8.79
CA PHE A 137 -26.25 33.19 -9.99
C PHE A 137 -24.99 32.36 -9.72
N VAL A 138 -24.35 32.57 -8.56
CA VAL A 138 -23.19 31.77 -8.15
C VAL A 138 -23.63 30.39 -7.69
N GLY A 139 -24.76 30.31 -6.98
CA GLY A 139 -25.30 29.05 -6.46
C GLY A 139 -25.75 28.07 -7.55
N SER A 140 -26.32 28.54 -8.66
CA SER A 140 -26.68 27.68 -9.79
C SER A 140 -25.43 27.21 -10.55
N GLY A 141 -24.41 28.06 -10.73
CA GLY A 141 -23.14 27.68 -11.35
C GLY A 141 -22.39 26.60 -10.55
N VAL A 142 -22.34 26.75 -9.22
CA VAL A 142 -21.74 25.74 -8.33
C VAL A 142 -22.55 24.45 -8.33
N ALA A 143 -23.88 24.51 -8.26
CA ALA A 143 -24.73 23.32 -8.30
C ALA A 143 -24.61 22.55 -9.63
N GLY A 144 -24.57 23.26 -10.77
CA GLY A 144 -24.33 22.65 -12.08
C GLY A 144 -22.95 22.02 -12.19
N GLY A 145 -21.92 22.67 -11.63
CA GLY A 145 -20.56 22.14 -11.58
C GLY A 145 -20.44 20.87 -10.75
N VAL A 146 -21.08 20.81 -9.58
CA VAL A 146 -21.06 19.63 -8.70
C VAL A 146 -21.77 18.44 -9.36
N VAL A 147 -22.94 18.66 -9.97
CA VAL A 147 -23.68 17.60 -10.67
C VAL A 147 -22.92 17.09 -11.89
N GLY A 148 -22.32 18.00 -12.66
CA GLY A 148 -21.51 17.61 -13.83
C GLY A 148 -20.24 16.85 -13.47
N PHE A 149 -19.55 17.25 -12.39
CA PHE A 149 -18.38 16.55 -11.89
C PHE A 149 -18.72 15.16 -11.34
N ALA A 150 -19.83 15.05 -10.60
CA ALA A 150 -20.30 13.77 -10.09
C ALA A 150 -20.69 12.80 -11.22
N ALA A 151 -21.37 13.29 -12.25
CA ALA A 151 -21.72 12.49 -13.42
C ALA A 151 -20.46 12.06 -14.21
N TRP A 152 -19.46 12.93 -14.36
CA TRP A 152 -18.19 12.57 -14.97
C TRP A 152 -17.44 11.50 -14.18
N ALA A 153 -17.32 11.67 -12.86
CA ALA A 153 -16.61 10.74 -11.98
C ALA A 153 -17.26 9.34 -11.93
N LEU A 154 -18.59 9.26 -12.09
CA LEU A 154 -19.32 7.99 -12.07
C LEU A 154 -19.33 7.27 -13.43
N MET A 155 -19.38 8.01 -14.54
CA MET A 155 -19.48 7.43 -15.89
C MET A 155 -18.16 7.41 -16.67
N GLY A 156 -17.10 8.06 -16.17
CA GLY A 156 -15.76 8.05 -16.77
C GLY A 156 -15.62 8.78 -18.11
N SER A 157 -16.71 9.30 -18.68
CA SER A 157 -16.74 9.97 -19.97
C SER A 157 -17.08 11.45 -19.82
N LEU A 158 -16.17 12.31 -20.29
CA LEU A 158 -16.20 13.78 -20.11
C LEU A 158 -17.44 14.44 -20.73
N ILE A 159 -18.00 13.83 -21.77
CA ILE A 159 -19.15 14.35 -22.51
C ILE A 159 -20.44 14.26 -21.67
N PHE A 160 -20.62 13.19 -20.90
CA PHE A 160 -21.83 13.00 -20.09
C PHE A 160 -21.88 13.93 -18.88
N GLY A 161 -20.72 14.22 -18.26
CA GLY A 161 -20.64 15.18 -17.15
C GLY A 161 -20.99 16.61 -17.56
N VAL A 162 -20.51 17.04 -18.72
CA VAL A 162 -20.77 18.40 -19.23
C VAL A 162 -22.25 18.59 -19.58
N ILE A 163 -22.88 17.61 -20.23
CA ILE A 163 -24.30 17.69 -20.59
C ILE A 163 -25.19 17.72 -19.34
N ALA A 164 -24.92 16.84 -18.36
CA ALA A 164 -25.69 16.80 -17.11
C ALA A 164 -25.57 18.09 -16.30
N GLY A 165 -24.36 18.69 -16.24
CA GLY A 165 -24.12 19.96 -15.56
C GLY A 165 -24.87 21.13 -16.20
N ILE A 166 -24.91 21.20 -17.53
CA ILE A 166 -25.61 22.27 -18.27
C ILE A 166 -27.14 22.14 -18.09
N VAL A 167 -27.69 20.93 -18.14
CA VAL A 167 -29.14 20.69 -17.96
C VAL A 167 -29.59 21.06 -16.55
N ALA A 168 -28.82 20.66 -15.53
CA ALA A 168 -29.09 21.01 -14.14
C ALA A 168 -29.00 22.53 -13.91
N PHE A 169 -28.01 23.20 -14.51
CA PHE A 169 -27.86 24.65 -14.47
C PHE A 169 -29.07 25.37 -15.09
N MET A 170 -29.55 24.91 -16.25
CA MET A 170 -30.68 25.51 -16.96
C MET A 170 -32.03 25.31 -16.25
N MET A 171 -32.32 24.12 -15.73
CA MET A 171 -33.55 23.89 -14.95
C MET A 171 -33.59 24.75 -13.69
N MET A 172 -32.44 24.93 -13.04
CA MET A 172 -32.35 25.69 -11.80
C MET A 172 -32.37 27.20 -12.02
N LEU A 173 -31.92 27.65 -13.19
CA LEU A 173 -32.05 29.05 -13.62
C LEU A 173 -33.52 29.41 -13.96
N ALA A 174 -34.26 28.48 -14.57
CA ALA A 174 -35.64 28.70 -15.03
C ALA A 174 -36.73 28.47 -13.96
N GLY A 175 -36.49 27.64 -12.92
CA GLY A 175 -37.50 27.16 -11.98
C GLY A 175 -37.92 28.09 -10.83
N ALA A 176 -38.07 29.39 -11.04
CA ALA A 176 -38.41 30.35 -9.97
C ALA A 176 -39.92 30.58 -9.70
N SER A 177 -40.86 29.81 -10.29
CA SER A 177 -42.27 30.22 -10.29
C SER A 177 -43.35 29.18 -9.97
N ARG A 178 -43.01 28.02 -9.38
CA ARG A 178 -44.06 27.12 -8.81
C ARG A 178 -43.66 26.63 -7.43
N GLY A 179 -44.00 27.45 -6.43
CA GLY A 179 -43.92 27.08 -5.01
C GLY A 179 -44.91 25.97 -4.66
N TRP A 180 -44.53 25.14 -3.71
CA TRP A 180 -45.40 24.14 -3.08
C TRP A 180 -45.21 24.23 -1.55
N SER A 181 -46.09 25.00 -0.91
CA SER A 181 -46.47 24.83 0.50
C SER A 181 -47.81 24.08 0.51
N PRO A 182 -48.04 23.09 1.39
CA PRO A 182 -48.89 23.37 2.56
C PRO A 182 -48.70 22.45 3.80
N GLY A 183 -49.00 22.98 5.00
CA GLY A 183 -49.65 22.19 6.06
C GLY A 183 -49.16 22.38 7.50
N TYR A 184 -49.81 23.30 8.24
CA TYR A 184 -49.77 23.38 9.71
C TYR A 184 -50.70 22.33 10.34
N ARG A 185 -50.23 21.52 11.29
CA ARG A 185 -51.04 21.01 12.45
C ARG A 185 -50.15 20.79 13.68
N SER A 186 -50.73 21.14 14.82
CA SER A 186 -50.14 21.33 16.15
C SER A 186 -49.90 20.04 16.96
N GLY A 187 -49.09 20.18 18.02
CA GLY A 187 -48.83 19.20 19.08
C GLY A 187 -47.32 18.94 19.17
N GLY A 188 -46.54 19.51 20.10
CA GLY A 188 -46.69 19.45 21.55
C GLY A 188 -45.68 18.41 22.09
N TRP A 189 -45.05 18.71 23.23
CA TRP A 189 -44.02 17.92 23.96
C TRP A 189 -42.58 18.07 23.41
N GLY A 190 -41.54 18.49 24.14
CA GLY A 190 -41.37 18.72 25.58
C GLY A 190 -39.97 18.18 26.00
N GLY A 191 -39.12 19.05 26.57
CA GLY A 191 -37.86 18.71 27.25
C GLY A 191 -36.64 18.60 26.31
N GLY A 192 -35.47 19.17 26.58
CA GLY A 192 -34.88 19.64 27.83
C GLY A 192 -33.49 19.00 28.00
N PHE A 193 -32.55 19.78 28.54
CA PHE A 193 -31.17 19.42 28.97
C PHE A 193 -30.13 19.35 27.83
N GLY A 194 -29.10 20.22 27.79
CA GLY A 194 -28.11 20.51 28.85
C GLY A 194 -26.88 19.63 28.54
N GLY A 195 -25.63 20.06 28.41
CA GLY A 195 -24.87 21.20 28.92
C GLY A 195 -23.44 20.68 29.19
N GLY A 196 -22.40 21.51 29.03
CA GLY A 196 -20.99 21.24 29.39
C GLY A 196 -20.13 20.77 28.21
N GLY A 197 -19.08 21.49 27.77
CA GLY A 197 -17.81 21.76 28.48
C GLY A 197 -16.90 20.54 28.28
N TRP A 198 -15.64 20.55 27.85
CA TRP A 198 -14.40 21.15 28.42
C TRP A 198 -13.28 20.83 27.38
N SER A 199 -12.56 21.81 26.82
CA SER A 199 -11.17 22.24 27.10
C SER A 199 -10.01 21.23 26.91
N GLY A 200 -8.97 21.68 26.20
CA GLY A 200 -7.57 21.18 26.24
C GLY A 200 -7.13 20.49 24.94
N GLY A 201 -6.01 20.78 24.28
CA GLY A 201 -4.84 21.61 24.56
C GLY A 201 -3.57 20.93 23.98
N GLY A 202 -2.79 21.65 23.16
CA GLY A 202 -1.42 21.31 22.70
C GLY A 202 -1.30 20.25 21.59
N GLY A 203 -0.38 20.27 20.62
CA GLY A 203 0.81 21.10 20.36
C GLY A 203 1.90 20.25 19.67
N PHE A 204 2.54 20.79 18.62
CA PHE A 204 3.80 20.36 17.95
C PHE A 204 3.75 19.05 17.11
N GLY A 205 4.42 18.87 15.96
CA GLY A 205 5.38 19.67 15.19
C GLY A 205 6.34 18.73 14.41
N GLY A 206 6.54 18.99 13.11
CA GLY A 206 7.85 18.89 12.44
C GLY A 206 8.36 17.57 11.81
N GLY A 207 8.88 17.72 10.57
CA GLY A 207 9.94 16.91 9.93
C GLY A 207 9.44 15.87 8.90
N GLY A 208 9.90 15.75 7.65
CA GLY A 208 11.00 16.36 6.90
C GLY A 208 11.88 15.30 6.20
N GLY A 209 11.94 15.31 4.86
CA GLY A 209 12.99 14.71 3.96
C GLY A 209 13.18 13.17 3.99
N PHE A 210 13.77 12.43 3.03
CA PHE A 210 14.67 12.62 1.86
C PHE A 210 14.59 11.31 0.99
N SER A 211 14.63 11.29 -0.36
CA SER A 211 15.75 11.34 -1.34
C SER A 211 16.51 10.02 -1.66
N GLY A 212 16.63 9.70 -2.98
CA GLY A 212 17.75 8.96 -3.63
C GLY A 212 17.61 7.42 -3.72
N GLY A 213 17.98 6.68 -4.77
CA GLY A 213 18.67 6.96 -6.03
C GLY A 213 19.87 6.00 -6.28
N GLY A 214 19.74 5.02 -7.20
CA GLY A 214 20.81 4.51 -8.10
C GLY A 214 21.73 3.32 -7.69
N GLY A 215 22.01 2.42 -8.66
CA GLY A 215 23.33 1.79 -8.89
C GLY A 215 23.50 0.28 -8.65
N SER A 216 24.10 -0.43 -9.63
CA SER A 216 24.20 -1.89 -9.82
C SER A 216 25.44 -2.59 -9.22
N SER A 217 25.31 -3.86 -8.77
CA SER A 217 26.42 -4.79 -8.51
C SER A 217 26.04 -6.23 -8.88
N GLY A 218 26.80 -6.87 -9.78
CA GLY A 218 26.60 -8.26 -10.21
C GLY A 218 27.23 -9.28 -9.25
N GLY A 219 26.61 -9.45 -8.08
CA GLY A 219 26.83 -10.59 -7.19
C GLY A 219 25.51 -11.32 -7.06
N GLY A 220 25.40 -12.48 -7.71
CA GLY A 220 24.17 -13.25 -7.81
C GLY A 220 23.71 -13.75 -6.45
N GLY A 221 22.46 -13.46 -6.12
CA GLY A 221 21.82 -13.91 -4.89
C GLY A 221 20.64 -13.04 -4.47
N ALA A 222 20.01 -13.42 -3.36
CA ALA A 222 18.91 -12.65 -2.79
C ALA A 222 19.11 -12.43 -1.30
N SER A 223 18.85 -11.21 -0.83
CA SER A 223 18.74 -10.91 0.59
C SER A 223 17.29 -10.72 1.00
N GLY A 224 17.01 -10.98 2.28
CA GLY A 224 15.70 -10.81 2.90
C GLY A 224 15.81 -10.51 4.38
N SER A 225 14.68 -10.15 4.98
CA SER A 225 14.53 -9.91 6.41
C SER A 225 13.27 -10.57 6.96
N TRP A 226 13.21 -10.78 8.28
CA TRP A 226 12.06 -11.40 8.94
C TRP A 226 11.61 -10.69 10.21
#